data_AF-A0A913Z4R8-F1
#
_entry.id   AF-A0A913Z4R8-F1
#
_cell.length_a   1.000
_cell.length_b   1.000
_cell.length_c   1.000
_cell.angle_alpha   90.00
_cell.angle_beta   90.00
_cell.angle_gamma   90.00
#
_symmetry.space_group_name_H-M   'P 1'
#
loop_
_entity.id
_entity.type
_entity.pdbx_description
1 polymer ?
#
loop_
_entity_poly.entity_id
_entity_poly.type
_entity_poly.pdbx_seq_one_letter_code
_entity_poly.pdbx_strand_id
1 'polypeptide(L)'
;MAAFTFLVLTLLVCSSSPWVDAKDAIQGYYHAWWAIIPLPKTTVQKMLPAGRSMALADVSLPGLGADQHPVVLEIGTEHNAGPIGIPTWLLPTFPEFKLDIPYLIASAPSSDSATTNLNYKSIIYTDSSILNAASRLQYNLNASKADMKQTDNSYTVNFDGHTFTANFESSGSYQSPDKFPNFSTYNHIMSQTWFGSYQRDRKTCADHHYQFDTIQVRPASMTVQAAKGVLDVHFPEGQIKTPDLTKALGTVEVLAHFTITQPYDCLPN
;
A
#
# COMPACT_ATOMS: atom_id res chain seq x y z
N MET A 1 29.20 -49.49 -30.56
CA MET A 1 28.57 -49.38 -29.22
C MET A 1 28.80 -47.97 -28.73
N ALA A 2 27.75 -47.14 -28.75
CA ALA A 2 27.79 -45.75 -28.30
C ALA A 2 27.13 -45.69 -26.91
N ALA A 3 27.87 -45.20 -25.92
CA ALA A 3 27.31 -44.87 -24.61
C ALA A 3 27.25 -43.34 -24.51
N PHE A 4 26.05 -42.80 -24.78
CA PHE A 4 25.68 -41.43 -24.45
C PHE A 4 25.38 -41.39 -22.95
N THR A 5 26.28 -40.82 -22.16
CA THR A 5 25.99 -40.54 -20.75
C THR A 5 25.24 -39.21 -20.65
N PHE A 6 23.94 -39.30 -20.39
CA PHE A 6 23.09 -38.19 -19.96
C PHE A 6 23.58 -37.70 -18.59
N LEU A 7 24.19 -36.51 -18.53
CA LEU A 7 24.38 -35.80 -17.28
C LEU A 7 23.17 -34.90 -17.07
N VAL A 8 22.21 -35.37 -16.26
CA VAL A 8 21.06 -34.58 -15.84
C VAL A 8 21.55 -33.52 -14.86
N LEU A 9 21.32 -32.27 -15.24
CA LEU A 9 21.54 -31.05 -14.48
C LEU A 9 20.51 -31.00 -13.34
N THR A 10 20.93 -31.20 -12.10
CA THR A 10 20.10 -30.91 -10.92
C THR A 10 20.93 -30.21 -9.85
N LEU A 11 21.14 -28.91 -10.07
CA LEU A 11 21.45 -27.97 -9.01
C LEU A 11 20.28 -26.98 -8.96
N LEU A 12 19.15 -27.47 -8.42
CA LEU A 12 18.13 -26.59 -7.85
C LEU A 12 18.78 -25.99 -6.59
N VAL A 13 19.46 -24.86 -6.74
CA VAL A 13 19.79 -24.03 -5.59
C VAL A 13 18.47 -23.40 -5.17
N CYS A 14 17.74 -24.08 -4.29
CA CYS A 14 16.73 -23.43 -3.46
C CYS A 14 17.48 -22.48 -2.52
N SER A 15 17.88 -21.31 -3.03
CA SER A 15 18.13 -20.15 -2.19
C SER A 15 16.76 -19.69 -1.70
N SER A 16 16.22 -20.35 -0.68
CA SER A 16 15.13 -19.78 0.10
C SER A 16 15.68 -18.49 0.69
N SER A 17 15.32 -17.36 0.09
CA SER A 17 15.62 -16.05 0.66
C SER A 17 15.04 -16.07 2.09
N PRO A 18 15.85 -15.80 3.13
CA PRO A 18 15.42 -15.91 4.53
C PRO A 18 14.30 -14.92 4.92
N TRP A 19 13.80 -14.14 3.97
CA TRP A 19 12.81 -13.10 4.15
C TRP A 19 11.41 -13.46 3.62
N VAL A 20 11.28 -14.49 2.78
CA VAL A 20 9.96 -14.92 2.31
C VAL A 20 9.31 -15.77 3.40
N ASP A 21 8.23 -15.28 4.02
CA ASP A 21 7.43 -16.09 4.94
C ASP A 21 6.80 -17.24 4.13
N ALA A 22 6.64 -18.42 4.74
CA ALA A 22 5.95 -19.54 4.11
C ALA A 22 4.51 -19.21 3.68
N LYS A 23 3.91 -18.17 4.29
CA LYS A 23 2.59 -17.65 3.94
C LYS A 23 2.63 -16.63 2.81
N ASP A 24 3.78 -16.14 2.38
CA ASP A 24 3.91 -15.15 1.32
C ASP A 24 3.59 -15.75 -0.06
N ALA A 25 2.87 -14.97 -0.86
CA ALA A 25 2.30 -15.36 -2.13
C ALA A 25 2.83 -14.51 -3.29
N ILE A 26 2.98 -13.21 -3.04
CA ILE A 26 3.41 -12.22 -4.01
C ILE A 26 4.72 -11.61 -3.51
N GLN A 27 5.61 -11.31 -4.44
CA GLN A 27 6.81 -10.51 -4.19
C GLN A 27 6.88 -9.37 -5.20
N GLY A 28 7.63 -8.33 -4.87
CA GLY A 28 7.97 -7.27 -5.80
C GLY A 28 8.96 -6.28 -5.23
N TYR A 29 9.16 -5.22 -6.00
CA TYR A 29 9.88 -4.03 -5.60
C TYR A 29 9.02 -2.81 -5.88
N TYR A 30 8.97 -1.86 -4.97
CA TYR A 30 8.12 -0.69 -5.06
C TYR A 30 8.97 0.58 -5.04
N HIS A 31 8.90 1.36 -6.12
CA HIS A 31 9.34 2.74 -6.12
C HIS A 31 8.11 3.63 -5.91
N ALA A 32 8.00 4.25 -4.74
CA ALA A 32 6.77 4.95 -4.36
C ALA A 32 7.02 6.22 -3.56
N TRP A 33 6.01 7.09 -3.56
CA TRP A 33 5.84 8.16 -2.59
C TRP A 33 4.72 7.74 -1.63
N TRP A 34 5.06 7.72 -0.34
CA TRP A 34 4.10 7.50 0.73
C TRP A 34 3.84 8.83 1.43
N ALA A 35 2.57 9.20 1.52
CA ALA A 35 2.17 10.46 2.11
C ALA A 35 1.10 10.25 3.17
N ILE A 36 1.32 10.83 4.36
CA ILE A 36 0.35 10.81 5.44
C ILE A 36 -0.37 12.16 5.47
N ILE A 37 -1.67 12.14 5.21
CA ILE A 37 -2.52 13.33 5.17
C ILE A 37 -3.44 13.31 6.38
N PRO A 38 -3.31 14.26 7.32
CA PRO A 38 -4.25 14.38 8.44
C PRO A 38 -5.57 15.00 7.96
N LEU A 39 -6.67 14.25 8.11
CA LEU A 39 -8.02 14.71 7.78
C LEU A 39 -8.92 14.74 9.02
N PRO A 40 -9.99 15.55 9.05
CA PRO A 40 -10.94 15.53 10.17
C PRO A 40 -11.54 14.12 10.38
N LYS A 41 -11.60 13.65 11.63
CA LYS A 41 -12.20 12.34 11.99
C LYS A 41 -13.61 12.18 11.43
N THR A 42 -14.41 13.24 11.48
CA THR A 42 -15.79 13.27 10.95
C THR A 42 -15.87 13.07 9.44
N THR A 43 -14.82 13.44 8.71
CA THR A 43 -14.68 13.18 7.28
C THR A 43 -14.26 11.74 7.04
N VAL A 44 -13.19 11.28 7.71
CA VAL A 44 -12.65 9.91 7.54
C VAL A 44 -13.66 8.84 7.95
N GLN A 45 -14.47 9.09 8.98
CA GLN A 45 -15.54 8.19 9.40
C GLN A 45 -16.57 7.91 8.29
N LYS A 46 -16.79 8.88 7.38
CA LYS A 46 -17.71 8.72 6.24
C LYS A 46 -17.08 7.94 5.08
N MET A 47 -15.75 7.85 5.04
CA MET A 47 -14.98 7.10 4.04
C MET A 47 -14.85 5.61 4.40
N LEU A 48 -15.32 5.19 5.59
CA LEU A 48 -15.26 3.80 6.03
C LEU A 48 -16.17 2.89 5.18
N PRO A 49 -15.80 1.59 5.05
CA PRO A 49 -16.51 0.68 4.16
C PRO A 49 -17.96 0.49 4.60
N ALA A 50 -18.89 0.78 3.69
CA ALA A 50 -20.33 0.63 3.95
C ALA A 50 -20.69 -0.83 4.27
N GLY A 51 -21.50 -1.02 5.30
CA GLY A 51 -22.01 -2.34 5.71
C GLY A 51 -21.03 -3.15 6.56
N ARG A 52 -19.91 -2.56 7.01
CA ARG A 52 -19.01 -3.17 8.00
C ARG A 52 -18.98 -2.33 9.26
N SER A 53 -18.99 -3.00 10.41
CA SER A 53 -18.83 -2.36 11.72
C SER A 53 -17.35 -2.07 11.97
N MET A 54 -16.88 -0.92 11.46
CA MET A 54 -15.52 -0.42 11.63
C MET A 54 -15.56 0.93 12.35
N ALA A 55 -14.59 1.15 13.23
CA ALA A 55 -14.39 2.43 13.92
C ALA A 55 -12.95 2.90 13.75
N LEU A 56 -12.75 4.22 13.77
CA LEU A 56 -11.42 4.81 13.90
C LEU A 56 -10.88 4.53 15.30
N ALA A 57 -9.67 4.02 15.41
CA ALA A 57 -8.97 3.92 16.69
C ALA A 57 -8.57 5.31 17.19
N ASP A 58 -8.38 5.44 18.50
CA ASP A 58 -7.69 6.61 19.06
C ASP A 58 -6.20 6.51 18.77
N VAL A 59 -5.71 7.47 17.97
CA VAL A 59 -4.33 7.50 17.48
C VAL A 59 -3.64 8.76 17.98
N SER A 60 -2.44 8.59 18.53
CA SER A 60 -1.55 9.70 18.88
C SER A 60 -0.28 9.60 18.05
N LEU A 61 -0.18 10.45 17.02
CA LEU A 61 1.01 10.60 16.19
C LEU A 61 1.57 12.01 16.31
N PRO A 62 2.90 12.21 16.25
CA PRO A 62 3.49 13.54 16.28
C PRO A 62 2.93 14.43 15.15
N GLY A 63 2.31 15.55 15.52
CA GLY A 63 1.72 16.49 14.55
C GLY A 63 0.27 16.20 14.16
N LEU A 64 -0.34 15.11 14.63
CA LEU A 64 -1.76 14.82 14.41
C LEU A 64 -2.61 15.58 15.42
N GLY A 65 -3.58 16.38 14.96
CA GLY A 65 -4.55 17.03 15.83
C GLY A 65 -5.52 16.04 16.49
N ALA A 66 -6.07 16.39 17.65
CA ALA A 66 -6.98 15.51 18.41
C ALA A 66 -8.25 15.10 17.63
N ASP A 67 -8.74 15.99 16.77
CA ASP A 67 -9.92 15.77 15.91
C ASP A 67 -9.54 15.28 14.50
N GLN A 68 -8.30 14.85 14.30
CA GLN A 68 -7.80 14.35 13.01
C GLN A 68 -7.51 12.86 13.04
N HIS A 69 -7.53 12.25 11.86
CA HIS A 69 -7.14 10.88 11.59
C HIS A 69 -6.23 10.86 10.36
N PRO A 70 -5.15 10.06 10.34
CA PRO A 70 -4.31 9.95 9.16
C PRO A 70 -5.02 9.15 8.06
N VAL A 71 -4.91 9.60 6.82
CA VAL A 71 -5.09 8.76 5.63
C VAL A 71 -3.76 8.69 4.88
N VAL A 72 -3.52 7.59 4.18
CA VAL A 72 -2.26 7.37 3.47
C VAL A 72 -2.50 7.30 1.97
N LEU A 73 -1.69 8.04 1.22
CA LEU A 73 -1.55 7.82 -0.21
C LEU A 73 -0.27 7.01 -0.46
N GLU A 74 -0.38 5.89 -1.16
CA GLU A 74 0.76 5.18 -1.73
C GLU A 74 0.69 5.36 -3.25
N ILE A 75 1.69 6.00 -3.83
CA ILE A 75 1.67 6.36 -5.25
C ILE A 75 3.01 5.96 -5.86
N GLY A 76 3.01 5.12 -6.88
CA GLY A 76 4.29 4.70 -7.45
C GLY A 76 4.17 3.66 -8.55
N THR A 77 5.26 2.92 -8.73
CA THR A 77 5.37 1.81 -9.68
C THR A 77 5.86 0.56 -8.97
N GLU A 78 5.05 -0.49 -9.01
CA GLU A 78 5.49 -1.82 -8.61
C GLU A 78 6.26 -2.47 -9.76
N HIS A 79 7.44 -3.00 -9.47
CA HIS A 79 8.34 -3.61 -10.43
C HIS A 79 8.47 -5.10 -10.18
N ASN A 80 8.38 -5.88 -11.26
CA ASN A 80 8.51 -7.32 -11.24
C ASN A 80 7.61 -7.95 -10.15
N ALA A 81 6.38 -7.46 -10.04
CA ALA A 81 5.47 -7.80 -8.96
C ALA A 81 4.53 -8.95 -9.37
N GLY A 82 4.48 -10.00 -8.56
CA GLY A 82 3.62 -11.16 -8.82
C GLY A 82 4.00 -12.40 -8.03
N PRO A 83 3.51 -13.59 -8.43
CA PRO A 83 3.64 -14.80 -7.64
C PRO A 83 5.10 -15.18 -7.35
N ILE A 84 5.36 -15.56 -6.11
CA ILE A 84 6.67 -16.07 -5.67
C ILE A 84 7.01 -17.36 -6.42
N GLY A 85 8.29 -17.51 -6.77
CA GLY A 85 8.80 -18.66 -7.53
C GLY A 85 8.72 -18.48 -9.04
N ILE A 86 8.05 -17.43 -9.53
CA ILE A 86 8.11 -17.03 -10.94
C ILE A 86 9.36 -16.16 -11.17
N PRO A 87 10.16 -16.43 -12.21
CA PRO A 87 11.29 -15.59 -12.56
C PRO A 87 10.88 -14.12 -12.74
N THR A 88 11.63 -13.19 -12.13
CA THR A 88 11.26 -11.77 -12.07
C THR A 88 11.08 -11.11 -13.44
N TRP A 89 11.80 -11.56 -14.47
CA TRP A 89 11.69 -11.05 -15.84
C TRP A 89 10.37 -11.43 -16.56
N LEU A 90 9.57 -12.34 -15.98
CA LEU A 90 8.20 -12.66 -16.40
C LEU A 90 7.15 -11.86 -15.63
N LEU A 91 7.54 -11.23 -14.52
CA LEU A 91 6.62 -10.51 -13.66
C LEU A 91 6.41 -9.08 -14.20
N PRO A 92 5.17 -8.56 -14.16
CA PRO A 92 4.87 -7.25 -14.70
C PRO A 92 5.49 -6.12 -13.86
N THR A 93 5.72 -5.00 -14.53
CA THR A 93 5.92 -3.69 -13.90
C THR A 93 4.72 -2.82 -14.25
N PHE A 94 4.10 -2.20 -13.25
CA PHE A 94 2.90 -1.39 -13.45
C PHE A 94 2.82 -0.25 -12.43
N PRO A 95 2.31 0.92 -12.83
CA PRO A 95 1.97 1.98 -11.90
C PRO A 95 0.82 1.56 -11.00
N GLU A 96 0.84 2.00 -9.75
CA GLU A 96 -0.22 1.77 -8.78
C GLU A 96 -0.46 3.00 -7.91
N PHE A 97 -1.73 3.22 -7.59
CA PHE A 97 -2.19 4.23 -6.65
C PHE A 97 -3.05 3.56 -5.59
N LYS A 98 -2.84 3.91 -4.32
CA LYS A 98 -3.64 3.43 -3.18
C LYS A 98 -4.07 4.61 -2.30
N LEU A 99 -5.31 4.58 -1.83
CA LEU A 99 -5.78 5.40 -0.71
C LEU A 99 -6.15 4.48 0.45
N ASP A 100 -5.45 4.68 1.55
CA ASP A 100 -5.47 3.83 2.73
C ASP A 100 -6.02 4.58 3.94
N ILE A 101 -6.80 3.88 4.77
CA ILE A 101 -7.29 4.38 6.06
C ILE A 101 -6.77 3.44 7.15
N PRO A 102 -5.62 3.76 7.78
CA PRO A 102 -5.02 2.94 8.83
C PRO A 102 -5.74 3.12 10.17
N TYR A 103 -5.33 2.32 11.16
CA TYR A 103 -5.81 2.38 12.54
C TYR A 103 -7.33 2.21 12.67
N LEU A 104 -7.87 1.19 12.01
CA LEU A 104 -9.26 0.79 12.16
C LEU A 104 -9.40 -0.36 13.15
N ILE A 105 -10.47 -0.31 13.93
CA ILE A 105 -10.88 -1.38 14.84
C ILE A 105 -12.21 -1.94 14.35
N ALA A 106 -12.28 -3.26 14.24
CA ALA A 106 -13.56 -3.94 14.02
C ALA A 106 -14.39 -3.91 15.32
N SER A 107 -15.66 -3.49 15.24
CA SER A 107 -16.47 -3.21 16.44
C SER A 107 -16.84 -4.44 17.28
N ALA A 108 -16.65 -5.65 16.75
CA ALA A 108 -16.78 -6.91 17.47
C ALA A 108 -15.49 -7.72 17.27
N PRO A 109 -14.43 -7.47 18.05
CA PRO A 109 -13.26 -8.35 18.00
C PRO A 109 -13.71 -9.78 18.33
N SER A 110 -13.27 -10.76 17.54
CA SER A 110 -13.44 -12.16 17.94
C SER A 110 -12.81 -12.34 19.33
N SER A 111 -13.41 -13.18 20.17
CA SER A 111 -13.01 -13.39 21.57
C SER A 111 -11.52 -13.75 21.76
N ASP A 112 -10.84 -14.12 20.68
CA ASP A 112 -9.47 -14.64 20.67
C ASP A 112 -8.44 -13.68 20.04
N SER A 113 -8.84 -12.49 19.58
CA SER A 113 -7.96 -11.54 18.92
C SER A 113 -7.83 -10.25 19.74
N ALA A 114 -6.62 -9.94 20.22
CA ALA A 114 -6.28 -8.59 20.63
C ALA A 114 -6.71 -7.61 19.52
N THR A 115 -7.28 -6.46 19.89
CA THR A 115 -7.74 -5.44 18.96
C THR A 115 -6.56 -4.99 18.09
N THR A 116 -6.44 -5.59 16.91
CA THR A 116 -5.35 -5.29 15.98
C THR A 116 -5.82 -4.14 15.10
N ASN A 117 -5.01 -3.09 15.01
CA ASN A 117 -5.28 -1.99 14.10
C ASN A 117 -5.18 -2.49 12.66
N LEU A 118 -6.28 -2.33 11.93
CA LEU A 118 -6.38 -2.70 10.53
C LEU A 118 -6.16 -1.47 9.63
N ASN A 119 -5.68 -1.73 8.41
CA ASN A 119 -5.59 -0.73 7.36
C ASN A 119 -6.57 -1.05 6.21
N TYR A 120 -7.54 -0.16 6.00
CA TYR A 120 -8.49 -0.31 4.91
C TYR A 120 -7.95 0.30 3.62
N LYS A 121 -7.73 -0.55 2.61
CA LYS A 121 -7.39 -0.10 1.25
C LYS A 121 -8.65 0.31 0.51
N SER A 122 -9.04 1.57 0.70
CA SER A 122 -10.32 2.12 0.24
C SER A 122 -10.42 2.22 -1.28
N ILE A 123 -9.31 2.56 -1.92
CA ILE A 123 -9.18 2.69 -3.38
C ILE A 123 -7.85 2.10 -3.79
N ILE A 124 -7.87 1.33 -4.87
CA ILE A 124 -6.67 0.94 -5.59
C ILE A 124 -6.90 1.22 -7.08
N TYR A 125 -5.92 1.83 -7.73
CA TYR A 125 -5.88 1.93 -9.18
C TYR A 125 -4.60 1.30 -9.73
N THR A 126 -4.78 0.49 -10.78
CA THR A 126 -3.68 0.02 -11.65
C THR A 126 -4.06 0.30 -13.10
N ASP A 127 -3.10 0.29 -14.02
CA ASP A 127 -3.36 0.46 -15.45
C ASP A 127 -3.82 -0.84 -16.15
N SER A 128 -3.90 -1.95 -15.41
CA SER A 128 -4.18 -3.29 -15.92
C SER A 128 -5.51 -3.84 -15.43
N SER A 129 -6.44 -4.12 -16.36
CA SER A 129 -7.71 -4.75 -16.02
C SER A 129 -7.53 -6.14 -15.39
N ILE A 130 -6.49 -6.88 -15.79
CA ILE A 130 -6.22 -8.24 -15.28
C ILE A 130 -5.78 -8.17 -13.82
N LEU A 131 -4.84 -7.27 -13.49
CA LEU A 131 -4.38 -7.10 -12.11
C LEU A 131 -5.53 -6.67 -11.20
N ASN A 132 -6.35 -5.72 -11.64
CA ASN A 132 -7.52 -5.30 -10.87
C ASN A 132 -8.52 -6.43 -10.61
N ALA A 133 -8.79 -7.27 -11.62
CA ALA A 133 -9.66 -8.43 -11.47
C ALA A 133 -9.07 -9.44 -10.47
N ALA A 134 -7.77 -9.73 -10.58
CA ALA A 134 -7.08 -10.62 -9.64
C ALA A 134 -7.12 -10.07 -8.20
N SER A 135 -6.83 -8.78 -7.99
CA SER A 135 -6.87 -8.13 -6.68
C SER A 135 -8.26 -8.15 -6.05
N ARG A 136 -9.33 -7.98 -6.85
CA ARG A 136 -10.72 -8.13 -6.38
C ARG A 136 -11.03 -9.57 -5.98
N LEU A 137 -10.63 -10.54 -6.80
CA LEU A 137 -10.98 -11.95 -6.59
C LEU A 137 -10.18 -12.57 -5.43
N GLN A 138 -8.88 -12.31 -5.36
CA GLN A 138 -8.00 -12.92 -4.38
C GLN A 138 -8.04 -12.18 -3.04
N TYR A 139 -7.99 -10.85 -3.08
CA TYR A 139 -7.78 -10.01 -1.89
C TYR A 139 -8.97 -9.12 -1.52
N ASN A 140 -10.09 -9.22 -2.25
CA ASN A 140 -11.30 -8.40 -2.03
C ASN A 140 -11.05 -6.88 -2.13
N LEU A 141 -9.99 -6.48 -2.82
CA LEU A 141 -9.59 -5.09 -2.94
C LEU A 141 -10.51 -4.31 -3.86
N ASN A 142 -10.79 -3.04 -3.52
CA ASN A 142 -11.55 -2.12 -4.36
C ASN A 142 -10.68 -1.57 -5.50
N ALA A 143 -10.08 -2.48 -6.28
CA ALA A 143 -9.12 -2.16 -7.33
C ALA A 143 -9.84 -1.83 -8.64
N SER A 144 -9.45 -0.78 -9.35
CA SER A 144 -10.08 -0.38 -10.62
C SER A 144 -9.03 0.02 -11.65
N LYS A 145 -9.37 -0.10 -12.93
CA LYS A 145 -8.48 0.37 -13.99
C LYS A 145 -8.58 1.88 -14.08
N ALA A 146 -7.43 2.55 -14.13
CA ALA A 146 -7.34 3.96 -14.42
C ALA A 146 -6.18 4.23 -15.40
N ASP A 147 -6.25 5.33 -16.13
CA ASP A 147 -5.13 5.76 -16.97
C ASP A 147 -4.15 6.54 -16.12
N MET A 148 -2.92 6.04 -16.02
CA MET A 148 -1.93 6.57 -15.10
C MET A 148 -0.65 6.95 -15.81
N LYS A 149 -0.04 8.05 -15.33
CA LYS A 149 1.24 8.53 -15.84
C LYS A 149 2.11 8.97 -14.68
N GLN A 150 3.32 8.43 -14.63
CA GLN A 150 4.35 8.79 -13.66
C GLN A 150 5.54 9.42 -14.39
N THR A 151 6.11 10.44 -13.78
CA THR A 151 7.46 10.94 -14.05
C THR A 151 8.22 10.98 -12.73
N ASP A 152 9.49 11.37 -12.75
CA ASP A 152 10.29 11.52 -11.52
C ASP A 152 9.68 12.52 -10.52
N ASN A 153 8.91 13.49 -11.01
CA ASN A 153 8.41 14.61 -10.19
C ASN A 153 6.88 14.75 -10.24
N SER A 154 6.15 13.85 -10.90
CA SER A 154 4.70 13.96 -11.00
C SER A 154 4.01 12.62 -11.17
N TYR A 155 2.79 12.51 -10.66
CA TYR A 155 1.90 11.39 -10.90
C TYR A 155 0.51 11.88 -11.30
N THR A 156 -0.14 11.20 -12.23
CA THR A 156 -1.51 11.51 -12.64
C THR A 156 -2.33 10.23 -12.72
N VAL A 157 -3.57 10.29 -12.23
CA VAL A 157 -4.60 9.27 -12.42
C VAL A 157 -5.79 9.91 -13.11
N ASN A 158 -6.27 9.31 -14.19
CA ASN A 158 -7.55 9.65 -14.81
C ASN A 158 -8.49 8.45 -14.67
N PHE A 159 -9.61 8.68 -13.99
CA PHE A 159 -10.62 7.66 -13.73
C PHE A 159 -12.02 8.27 -13.93
N ASP A 160 -12.84 7.65 -14.78
CA ASP A 160 -14.21 8.10 -15.08
C ASP A 160 -14.34 9.60 -15.43
N GLY A 161 -13.35 10.17 -16.12
CA GLY A 161 -13.34 11.59 -16.51
C GLY A 161 -12.90 12.55 -15.40
N HIS A 162 -12.49 12.03 -14.24
CA HIS A 162 -11.95 12.78 -13.12
C HIS A 162 -10.44 12.56 -12.98
N THR A 163 -9.74 13.60 -12.53
CA THR A 163 -8.27 13.60 -12.49
C THR A 163 -7.75 13.81 -11.06
N PHE A 164 -6.77 13.00 -10.70
CA PHE A 164 -5.87 13.23 -9.58
C PHE A 164 -4.50 13.60 -10.13
N THR A 165 -3.85 14.59 -9.52
CA THR A 165 -2.46 14.93 -9.79
C THR A 165 -1.67 15.04 -8.50
N ALA A 166 -0.44 14.56 -8.51
CA ALA A 166 0.56 14.79 -7.48
C ALA A 166 1.83 15.35 -8.13
N ASN A 167 2.45 16.34 -7.50
CA ASN A 167 3.79 16.82 -7.83
C ASN A 167 4.70 16.57 -6.64
N PHE A 168 5.90 16.07 -6.91
CA PHE A 168 6.88 15.67 -5.91
C PHE A 168 8.10 16.57 -5.95
N GLU A 169 8.63 16.89 -4.78
CA GLU A 169 9.93 17.54 -4.62
C GLU A 169 10.79 16.69 -3.68
N SER A 170 11.47 15.71 -4.26
CA SER A 170 12.40 14.85 -3.55
C SER A 170 13.76 15.52 -3.40
N SER A 171 14.38 15.38 -2.23
CA SER A 171 15.66 16.02 -1.91
C SER A 171 16.67 15.03 -1.34
N GLY A 172 17.96 15.29 -1.61
CA GLY A 172 19.05 14.44 -1.14
C GLY A 172 19.16 13.08 -1.85
N SER A 173 20.07 12.27 -1.35
CA SER A 173 20.26 10.88 -1.79
C SER A 173 19.38 9.95 -0.97
N TYR A 174 19.08 8.77 -1.52
CA TYR A 174 18.51 7.68 -0.72
C TYR A 174 19.46 7.28 0.42
N GLN A 175 18.89 7.03 1.59
CA GLN A 175 19.58 6.62 2.81
C GLN A 175 18.76 5.55 3.54
N SER A 176 19.36 4.91 4.54
CA SER A 176 18.63 3.99 5.42
C SER A 176 17.63 4.75 6.30
N PRO A 177 16.50 4.14 6.70
CA PRO A 177 15.49 4.77 7.55
C PRO A 177 15.99 5.23 8.91
N ASP A 178 17.07 4.65 9.42
CA ASP A 178 17.67 5.01 10.70
C ASP A 178 18.10 6.49 10.77
N LYS A 179 18.31 7.12 9.61
CA LYS A 179 18.61 8.56 9.49
C LYS A 179 17.40 9.46 9.66
N PHE A 180 16.19 8.90 9.64
CA PHE A 180 14.94 9.66 9.67
C PHE A 180 14.04 9.15 10.82
N PRO A 181 14.14 9.73 12.03
CA PRO A 181 13.37 9.27 13.20
C PRO A 181 11.85 9.21 12.97
N ASN A 182 11.33 10.12 12.14
CA ASN A 182 9.92 10.19 11.77
C ASN A 182 9.43 9.01 10.91
N PHE A 183 10.34 8.27 10.26
CA PHE A 183 10.00 7.13 9.41
C PHE A 183 9.34 5.98 10.19
N SER A 184 9.56 5.91 11.50
CA SER A 184 8.88 4.95 12.38
C SER A 184 7.34 4.99 12.23
N THR A 185 6.77 6.17 11.97
CA THR A 185 5.32 6.32 11.71
C THR A 185 4.86 5.54 10.48
N TYR A 186 5.65 5.56 9.40
CA TYR A 186 5.37 4.81 8.19
C TYR A 186 5.52 3.32 8.44
N ASN A 187 6.60 2.89 9.11
CA ASN A 187 6.77 1.49 9.48
C ASN A 187 5.53 0.96 10.26
N HIS A 188 5.05 1.71 11.26
CA HIS A 188 3.85 1.33 12.02
C HIS A 188 2.58 1.25 11.19
N ILE A 189 2.36 2.16 10.24
CA ILE A 189 1.17 2.14 9.38
C ILE A 189 1.26 1.02 8.34
N MET A 190 2.39 0.94 7.65
CA MET A 190 2.60 0.05 6.52
C MET A 190 2.74 -1.43 6.94
N SER A 191 2.98 -1.69 8.23
CA SER A 191 2.99 -3.04 8.83
C SER A 191 1.61 -3.51 9.30
N GLN A 192 0.55 -2.69 9.20
CA GLN A 192 -0.78 -3.12 9.63
C GLN A 192 -1.35 -4.15 8.65
N THR A 193 -2.00 -5.17 9.20
CA THR A 193 -2.87 -6.06 8.43
C THR A 193 -3.90 -5.23 7.70
N TRP A 194 -4.04 -5.49 6.40
CA TRP A 194 -4.93 -4.72 5.56
C TRP A 194 -6.10 -5.54 5.03
N PHE A 195 -7.16 -4.85 4.64
CA PHE A 195 -8.33 -5.47 4.01
C PHE A 195 -8.94 -4.58 2.94
N GLY A 196 -9.67 -5.21 2.02
CA GLY A 196 -10.50 -4.53 1.02
C GLY A 196 -11.99 -4.77 1.28
N SER A 197 -12.85 -4.04 0.56
CA SER A 197 -14.30 -4.16 0.70
C SER A 197 -15.04 -4.19 -0.63
N TYR A 198 -14.44 -4.76 -1.68
CA TYR A 198 -15.12 -4.89 -2.98
C TYR A 198 -16.42 -5.67 -2.86
N GLN A 199 -16.38 -6.84 -2.21
CA GLN A 199 -17.55 -7.59 -1.74
C GLN A 199 -17.72 -7.37 -0.24
N ARG A 200 -18.94 -7.06 0.19
CA ARG A 200 -19.24 -6.61 1.57
C ARG A 200 -19.16 -7.72 2.61
N ASP A 201 -19.47 -8.94 2.19
CA ASP A 201 -19.58 -10.15 3.02
C ASP A 201 -18.25 -10.90 3.18
N ARG A 202 -17.29 -10.69 2.29
CA ARG A 202 -15.97 -11.34 2.38
C ARG A 202 -15.14 -10.79 3.53
N LYS A 203 -14.38 -11.63 4.23
CA LYS A 203 -13.61 -11.25 5.43
C LYS A 203 -12.11 -11.21 5.21
N THR A 204 -11.74 -11.14 3.94
CA THR A 204 -10.40 -11.33 3.45
C THR A 204 -9.50 -10.17 3.86
N CYS A 205 -8.39 -10.53 4.49
CA CYS A 205 -7.27 -9.70 4.85
C CYS A 205 -5.98 -10.29 4.28
N ALA A 206 -4.92 -9.50 4.31
CA ALA A 206 -3.56 -9.95 4.07
C ALA A 206 -2.57 -8.98 4.73
N ASP A 207 -1.31 -9.40 4.81
CA ASP A 207 -0.23 -8.57 5.31
C ASP A 207 0.70 -8.16 4.17
N HIS A 208 1.20 -6.93 4.25
CA HIS A 208 2.23 -6.41 3.37
C HIS A 208 3.53 -6.36 4.15
N HIS A 209 4.49 -7.21 3.81
CA HIS A 209 5.78 -7.28 4.47
C HIS A 209 6.81 -6.50 3.66
N TYR A 210 7.12 -5.28 4.10
CA TYR A 210 8.24 -4.51 3.56
C TYR A 210 9.55 -4.88 4.27
N GLN A 211 10.66 -4.92 3.52
CA GLN A 211 12.00 -5.05 4.11
C GLN A 211 12.46 -3.73 4.72
N PHE A 212 11.93 -3.34 5.88
CA PHE A 212 12.26 -2.05 6.50
C PHE A 212 13.73 -1.88 6.87
N ASP A 213 14.48 -2.97 7.04
CA ASP A 213 15.92 -2.90 7.34
C ASP A 213 16.76 -2.52 6.12
N THR A 214 16.26 -2.78 4.91
CA THR A 214 16.97 -2.56 3.63
C THR A 214 16.28 -1.55 2.71
N ILE A 215 15.07 -1.11 3.05
CA ILE A 215 14.36 -0.05 2.34
C ILE A 215 15.24 1.19 2.25
N GLN A 216 15.28 1.83 1.09
CA GLN A 216 15.97 3.10 0.94
C GLN A 216 14.96 4.22 0.87
N VAL A 217 15.22 5.29 1.61
CA VAL A 217 14.27 6.40 1.76
C VAL A 217 14.96 7.72 1.49
N ARG A 218 14.23 8.69 0.95
CA ARG A 218 14.68 10.09 0.92
C ARG A 218 13.51 11.04 1.20
N PRO A 219 13.76 12.22 1.81
CA PRO A 219 12.72 13.21 2.04
C PRO A 219 12.12 13.68 0.71
N ALA A 220 10.78 13.74 0.67
CA ALA A 220 10.06 14.28 -0.47
C ALA A 220 8.89 15.10 0.02
N SER A 221 8.69 16.32 -0.49
CA SER A 221 7.42 17.02 -0.30
C SER A 221 6.45 16.64 -1.41
N MET A 222 5.15 16.77 -1.16
CA MET A 222 4.15 16.50 -2.20
C MET A 222 3.01 17.51 -2.15
N THR A 223 2.64 17.99 -3.34
CA THR A 223 1.42 18.76 -3.56
C THR A 223 0.45 17.93 -4.39
N VAL A 224 -0.74 17.66 -3.84
CA VAL A 224 -1.80 16.90 -4.53
C VAL A 224 -2.98 17.79 -4.87
N GLN A 225 -3.65 17.46 -5.96
CA GLN A 225 -4.93 18.03 -6.36
C GLN A 225 -5.81 16.89 -6.86
N ALA A 226 -6.96 16.70 -6.24
CA ALA A 226 -7.93 15.69 -6.62
C ALA A 226 -9.26 16.35 -7.01
N ALA A 227 -9.79 15.98 -8.18
CA ALA A 227 -11.18 16.29 -8.53
C ALA A 227 -12.12 15.32 -7.81
N LYS A 228 -13.30 15.77 -7.39
CA LYS A 228 -14.32 14.85 -6.85
C LYS A 228 -14.64 13.74 -7.84
N GLY A 229 -14.65 12.49 -7.36
CA GLY A 229 -14.91 11.30 -8.17
C GLY A 229 -13.67 10.46 -8.48
N VAL A 230 -12.46 11.02 -8.35
CA VAL A 230 -11.21 10.24 -8.49
C VAL A 230 -10.77 9.59 -7.18
N LEU A 231 -11.15 10.17 -6.03
CA LEU A 231 -10.97 9.60 -4.70
C LEU A 231 -12.34 9.37 -4.05
N ASP A 232 -12.37 9.00 -2.77
CA ASP A 232 -13.60 8.92 -2.00
C ASP A 232 -14.36 10.25 -2.07
N VAL A 233 -15.68 10.21 -2.20
CA VAL A 233 -16.53 11.40 -2.34
C VAL A 233 -16.43 12.35 -1.15
N HIS A 234 -15.99 11.85 0.01
CA HIS A 234 -15.74 12.63 1.21
C HIS A 234 -14.30 13.12 1.34
N PHE A 235 -13.36 12.63 0.52
CA PHE A 235 -12.02 13.18 0.48
C PHE A 235 -12.07 14.65 0.03
N PRO A 236 -11.36 15.56 0.70
CA PRO A 236 -11.46 16.99 0.40
C PRO A 236 -11.00 17.31 -1.03
N GLU A 237 -11.80 18.14 -1.71
CA GLU A 237 -11.40 18.74 -2.97
C GLU A 237 -10.36 19.85 -2.74
N GLY A 238 -9.55 20.11 -3.77
CA GLY A 238 -8.58 21.19 -3.75
C GLY A 238 -7.15 20.70 -3.58
N GLN A 239 -6.27 21.66 -3.32
CA GLN A 239 -4.85 21.43 -3.21
C GLN A 239 -4.48 21.09 -1.76
N ILE A 240 -3.83 19.94 -1.56
CA ILE A 240 -3.26 19.55 -0.26
C ILE A 240 -1.75 19.51 -0.42
N LYS A 241 -1.04 20.10 0.53
CA LYS A 241 0.43 20.06 0.59
C LYS A 241 0.85 19.26 1.80
N THR A 242 1.80 18.36 1.59
CA THR A 242 2.45 17.59 2.64
C THR A 242 3.91 18.01 2.71
N PRO A 243 4.45 18.26 3.91
CA PRO A 243 5.89 18.49 4.08
C PRO A 243 6.67 17.20 3.78
N ASP A 244 7.98 17.26 3.80
CA ASP A 244 8.82 16.07 3.72
C ASP A 244 8.92 15.32 5.06
N LEU A 245 9.76 14.28 5.09
CA LEU A 245 10.01 13.41 6.24
C LEU A 245 10.68 14.13 7.44
N THR A 246 10.95 15.44 7.36
CA THR A 246 11.26 16.25 8.56
C THR A 246 10.07 16.34 9.53
N LYS A 247 8.87 15.96 9.08
CA LYS A 247 7.67 15.76 9.92
C LYS A 247 7.23 14.29 9.86
N ALA A 248 6.63 13.80 10.96
CA ALA A 248 6.03 12.47 11.01
C ALA A 248 4.81 12.32 10.08
N LEU A 249 4.06 13.42 9.90
CA LEU A 249 2.98 13.50 8.91
C LEU A 249 3.47 14.28 7.69
N GLY A 250 4.15 13.58 6.79
CA GLY A 250 4.72 14.18 5.59
C GLY A 250 4.65 13.23 4.40
N THR A 251 5.56 13.45 3.46
CA THR A 251 5.82 12.56 2.35
C THR A 251 7.25 12.04 2.41
N VAL A 252 7.40 10.79 1.98
CA VAL A 252 8.69 10.11 1.81
C VAL A 252 8.67 9.41 0.47
N GLU A 253 9.80 9.45 -0.23
CA GLU A 253 10.01 8.57 -1.37
C GLU A 253 10.81 7.36 -0.94
N VAL A 254 10.38 6.18 -1.38
CA VAL A 254 10.91 4.89 -0.95
C VAL A 254 11.22 3.98 -2.12
N LEU A 255 12.26 3.19 -1.91
CA LEU A 255 12.64 2.03 -2.72
C LEU A 255 12.53 0.80 -1.82
N ALA A 256 11.46 0.03 -2.00
CA ALA A 256 11.06 -0.99 -1.03
C ALA A 256 10.89 -2.37 -1.68
N HIS A 257 11.62 -3.37 -1.19
CA HIS A 257 11.25 -4.75 -1.46
C HIS A 257 10.08 -5.17 -0.59
N PHE A 258 9.15 -5.91 -1.18
CA PHE A 258 7.96 -6.34 -0.47
C PHE A 258 7.51 -7.75 -0.82
N THR A 259 6.87 -8.41 0.14
CA THR A 259 6.05 -9.60 -0.06
C THR A 259 4.65 -9.36 0.47
N ILE A 260 3.69 -10.13 -0.04
CA ILE A 260 2.30 -10.10 0.41
C ILE A 260 1.88 -11.53 0.74
N THR A 261 1.22 -11.72 1.88
CA THR A 261 0.71 -13.03 2.29
C THR A 261 -0.37 -13.55 1.35
N GLN A 262 -0.64 -14.85 1.41
CA GLN A 262 -1.91 -15.40 0.95
C GLN A 262 -3.06 -14.72 1.73
N PRO A 263 -4.24 -14.56 1.10
CA PRO A 263 -5.41 -14.04 1.78
C PRO A 263 -5.86 -14.95 2.92
N TYR A 264 -6.30 -14.37 4.02
CA TYR A 264 -6.88 -15.08 5.16
C TYR A 264 -8.07 -14.30 5.76
N ASP A 265 -8.91 -14.97 6.55
CA ASP A 265 -10.04 -14.31 7.19
C ASP A 265 -9.60 -13.65 8.49
N CYS A 266 -9.84 -12.34 8.63
CA CYS A 266 -9.50 -11.59 9.85
C CYS A 266 -10.60 -10.63 10.34
N LEU A 267 -11.73 -10.55 9.62
CA LEU A 267 -12.84 -9.67 9.96
C LEU A 267 -13.98 -10.43 10.67
N PRO A 268 -14.69 -9.78 11.62
CA PRO A 268 -15.81 -10.39 12.30
C PRO A 268 -16.97 -10.69 11.36
N ASN A 269 -17.87 -11.59 11.80
CA ASN A 269 -19.10 -11.94 11.07
C ASN A 269 -20.09 -10.77 11.10
#